data_AF-A0A1U7RXE2-F1
#
_entry.id   AF-A0A1U7RXE2-F1
#
_cell.length_a   1.000
_cell.length_b   1.000
_cell.length_c   1.000
_cell.angle_alpha   90.00
_cell.angle_beta   90.00
_cell.angle_gamma   90.00
#
_symmetry.space_group_name_H-M   'P 1'
#
loop_
_entity.id
_entity.type
_entity.pdbx_description
1 polymer ?
#
loop_
_entity_poly.entity_id
_entity_poly.type
_entity_poly.pdbx_seq_one_letter_code
_entity_poly.pdbx_strand_id
1 'polypeptide(L)'
;MKSIIFIRDRNSRGQEVSAYIDYAHRLKTDEFEVYFNGKKKLLPRHTDLSFYNWDRNISTSNSSPNYQVIAENACGLLFKNKCDRKIINVDPKVYPGDNTTRTPIETDLYLQVVIYDHVLRRKI
;
A
#
# COMPACT_ATOMS: atom_id res chain seq x y z
N MET A 1 1.39 -7.27 13.58
CA MET A 1 0.84 -7.15 12.22
C MET A 1 1.39 -5.87 11.61
N LYS A 2 1.73 -5.87 10.33
CA LYS A 2 2.10 -4.68 9.56
C LYS A 2 1.32 -4.75 8.26
N SER A 3 0.53 -3.73 7.95
CA SER A 3 -0.40 -3.79 6.82
C SER A 3 0.01 -2.84 5.72
N ILE A 4 -0.24 -3.23 4.48
CA ILE A 4 -0.13 -2.37 3.31
C ILE A 4 -1.55 -2.07 2.84
N ILE A 5 -1.86 -0.81 2.59
CA ILE A 5 -3.15 -0.41 1.99
C ILE A 5 -2.87 0.06 0.57
N PHE A 6 -3.53 -0.56 -0.40
CA PHE A 6 -3.66 -0.02 -1.74
C PHE A 6 -4.86 0.92 -1.80
N ILE A 7 -4.65 2.14 -2.30
CA ILE A 7 -5.73 3.09 -2.63
C ILE A 7 -5.54 3.54 -4.08
N ARG A 8 -6.63 3.55 -4.85
CA ARG A 8 -6.77 4.25 -6.13
C ARG A 8 -7.89 5.26 -6.02
N ASP A 9 -7.62 6.50 -6.39
CA ASP A 9 -8.59 7.59 -6.31
C ASP A 9 -8.18 8.79 -7.15
N ARG A 10 -9.00 9.85 -7.18
CA ARG A 10 -8.67 11.12 -7.81
C ARG A 10 -8.06 12.11 -6.80
N ASN A 11 -6.95 12.73 -7.15
CA ASN A 11 -6.36 13.81 -6.35
C ASN A 11 -7.15 15.14 -6.51
N SER A 12 -6.73 16.19 -5.81
CA SER A 12 -7.38 17.52 -5.86
C SER A 12 -7.39 18.18 -7.25
N ARG A 13 -6.58 17.68 -8.19
CA ARG A 13 -6.54 18.13 -9.60
C ARG A 13 -7.41 17.25 -10.51
N GLY A 14 -8.17 16.31 -9.96
CA GLY A 14 -9.00 15.35 -10.70
C GLY A 14 -8.22 14.21 -11.36
N GLN A 15 -6.90 14.16 -11.18
CA GLN A 15 -6.03 13.13 -11.76
C GLN A 15 -6.15 11.84 -10.98
N GLU A 16 -6.23 10.74 -11.70
CA GLU A 16 -6.30 9.42 -11.11
C GLU A 16 -4.90 8.97 -10.67
N VAL A 17 -4.81 8.60 -9.40
CA VAL A 17 -3.58 8.21 -8.73
C VAL A 17 -3.81 6.94 -7.93
N SER A 18 -2.78 6.13 -7.79
CA SER A 18 -2.81 4.97 -6.90
C SER A 18 -1.52 4.80 -6.13
N ALA A 19 -1.59 4.22 -4.93
CA ALA A 19 -0.42 3.87 -4.17
C ALA A 19 -0.62 2.64 -3.29
N TYR A 20 0.48 1.94 -3.04
CA TYR A 20 0.60 1.00 -1.92
C TYR A 20 1.25 1.73 -0.75
N ILE A 21 0.55 1.79 0.37
CA ILE A 21 0.90 2.60 1.54
C ILE A 21 1.33 1.66 2.66
N ASP A 22 2.51 1.84 3.23
CA ASP A 22 2.88 1.22 4.50
C ASP A 22 2.05 1.87 5.62
N TYR A 23 0.92 1.24 5.95
CA TYR A 23 -0.05 1.81 6.87
C TYR A 23 0.51 1.94 8.28
N ALA A 24 1.29 0.94 8.74
CA ALA A 24 1.91 0.97 10.05
C ALA A 24 2.94 2.10 10.17
N HIS A 25 3.71 2.38 9.11
CA HIS A 25 4.60 3.53 9.08
C HIS A 25 3.82 4.84 9.08
N ARG A 26 2.83 4.97 8.19
CA ARG A 26 2.09 6.22 8.02
C ARG A 26 1.30 6.58 9.28
N LEU A 27 0.68 5.60 9.95
CA LEU A 27 0.03 5.77 11.25
C LEU A 27 0.96 6.37 12.32
N LYS A 28 2.26 6.09 12.25
CA LYS A 28 3.24 6.57 13.22
C LYS A 28 3.77 7.96 12.88
N THR A 29 3.85 8.31 11.59
CA THR A 29 4.48 9.56 11.14
C THR A 29 3.51 10.69 10.87
N ASP A 30 2.25 10.38 10.58
CA ASP A 30 1.24 11.37 10.21
C ASP A 30 0.18 11.52 11.31
N GLU A 31 -0.48 12.67 11.32
CA GLU A 31 -1.66 12.91 12.15
C GLU A 31 -2.88 12.20 11.54
N PHE A 32 -3.27 11.05 12.10
CA PHE A 32 -4.37 10.24 11.57
C PHE A 32 -5.75 10.66 12.04
N GLU A 33 -5.85 11.53 13.06
CA GLU A 33 -7.13 11.98 13.60
C GLU A 33 -8.01 12.60 12.50
N VAL A 34 -7.41 13.39 11.60
CA VAL A 34 -8.13 14.02 10.47
C VAL A 34 -8.71 13.03 9.46
N TYR A 35 -8.16 11.82 9.38
CA TYR A 35 -8.70 10.74 8.54
C TYR A 35 -9.82 10.00 9.28
N PHE A 36 -9.62 9.70 10.56
CA PHE A 36 -10.61 8.99 11.37
C PHE A 36 -11.89 9.79 11.64
N ASN A 37 -11.79 11.10 11.76
CA ASN A 37 -12.96 11.98 11.89
C ASN A 37 -13.56 12.43 10.55
N GLY A 38 -13.06 11.90 9.42
CA GLY A 38 -13.59 12.19 8.09
C GLY A 38 -13.29 13.59 7.55
N LYS A 39 -12.48 14.42 8.23
CA LYS A 39 -12.10 15.77 7.75
C LYS A 39 -11.27 15.70 6.47
N LYS A 40 -10.51 14.62 6.26
CA LYS A 40 -9.69 14.38 5.07
C LYS A 40 -9.78 12.93 4.63
N LYS A 41 -9.59 12.69 3.33
CA LYS A 41 -9.33 11.35 2.80
C LYS A 41 -7.85 11.03 2.88
N LEU A 42 -7.50 9.79 3.23
CA LEU A 42 -6.14 9.29 3.03
C LEU A 42 -5.92 9.13 1.52
N LEU A 43 -4.97 9.88 0.95
CA LEU A 43 -4.68 9.84 -0.49
C LEU A 43 -3.26 9.35 -0.78
N PRO A 44 -3.04 8.73 -1.97
CA PRO A 44 -1.72 8.38 -2.49
C PRO A 44 -0.73 9.55 -2.49
N ARG A 45 0.53 9.28 -2.11
CA ARG A 45 1.64 10.26 -2.15
C ARG A 45 2.86 9.66 -2.82
N HIS A 46 3.70 10.51 -3.42
CA HIS A 46 4.95 10.11 -4.06
C HIS A 46 5.95 9.41 -3.14
N THR A 47 5.80 9.54 -1.81
CA THR A 47 6.66 8.94 -0.78
C THR A 47 6.15 7.57 -0.29
N ASP A 48 5.03 7.08 -0.80
CA ASP A 48 4.51 5.76 -0.45
C ASP A 48 5.34 4.63 -1.06
N LEU A 49 5.05 3.37 -0.66
CA LEU A 49 5.81 2.20 -1.11
C LEU A 49 5.88 2.12 -2.63
N SER A 50 4.76 2.42 -3.27
CA SER A 50 4.76 2.82 -4.66
C SER A 50 3.67 3.83 -4.89
N PHE A 51 3.87 4.72 -5.85
CA PHE A 51 2.86 5.64 -6.34
C PHE A 51 2.82 5.59 -7.86
N TYR A 52 1.62 5.75 -8.41
CA TYR A 52 1.42 5.85 -9.84
C TYR A 52 0.38 6.93 -10.16
N ASN A 53 0.70 7.78 -11.12
CA ASN A 53 -0.24 8.73 -11.72
C ASN A 53 -0.65 8.20 -13.09
N TRP A 54 -1.93 7.83 -13.23
CA TRP A 54 -2.47 7.17 -14.42
C TRP A 54 -2.56 8.14 -15.61
N ASP A 55 -2.83 9.42 -15.37
CA ASP A 55 -2.92 10.43 -16.44
C ASP A 55 -1.53 10.76 -17.04
N ARG A 56 -0.48 10.71 -16.22
CA ARG A 56 0.89 11.12 -16.63
C ARG A 56 1.84 9.95 -16.87
N ASN A 57 1.43 8.72 -16.55
CA ASN A 57 2.28 7.52 -16.56
C ASN A 57 3.56 7.68 -15.73
N ILE A 58 3.48 8.37 -14.58
CA ILE A 58 4.63 8.59 -13.69
C ILE A 58 4.51 7.66 -12.48
N SER A 59 5.55 6.86 -12.23
CA SER A 59 5.65 5.99 -11.04
C SER A 59 6.81 6.39 -10.12
N THR A 60 6.62 6.22 -8.82
CA THR A 60 7.72 6.21 -7.83
C THR A 60 7.64 4.95 -6.98
N SER A 61 8.76 4.56 -6.38
CA SER A 61 8.88 3.39 -5.50
C SER A 61 9.83 3.71 -4.36
N ASN A 62 9.37 3.56 -3.12
CA ASN A 62 10.12 3.98 -1.94
C ASN A 62 10.07 2.91 -0.85
N SER A 63 11.22 2.35 -0.48
CA SER A 63 11.25 1.44 0.67
C SER A 63 10.96 2.20 1.97
N SER A 64 10.14 1.61 2.84
CA SER A 64 9.83 2.16 4.16
C SER A 64 10.66 1.45 5.25
N PRO A 65 10.54 1.83 6.54
CA PRO A 65 11.13 1.07 7.63
C PRO A 65 10.61 -0.38 7.75
N ASN A 66 9.40 -0.68 7.26
CA ASN A 66 8.82 -2.03 7.38
C ASN A 66 8.99 -2.88 6.11
N TYR A 67 9.05 -2.26 4.93
CA TYR A 67 9.04 -2.96 3.66
C TYR A 67 10.16 -2.47 2.74
N GLN A 68 10.81 -3.43 2.08
CA GLN A 68 11.64 -3.15 0.92
C GLN A 68 10.79 -3.34 -0.34
N VAL A 69 10.87 -2.38 -1.26
CA VAL A 69 10.20 -2.47 -2.56
C VAL A 69 11.12 -3.18 -3.54
N ILE A 70 10.58 -4.17 -4.27
CA ILE A 70 11.26 -4.90 -5.33
C ILE A 70 10.42 -4.68 -6.59
N ALA A 71 10.93 -3.89 -7.53
CA ALA A 71 10.23 -3.50 -8.76
C ALA A 71 11.11 -3.82 -9.97
N GLU A 72 11.44 -5.10 -10.14
CA GLU A 72 12.26 -5.59 -11.25
C GLU A 72 11.37 -6.08 -12.41
N ASN A 73 11.81 -5.83 -13.65
CA ASN A 73 10.99 -6.02 -14.86
C ASN A 73 10.38 -7.42 -15.04
N ALA A 74 10.95 -8.46 -14.45
CA ALA A 74 10.48 -9.84 -14.63
C ALA A 74 9.38 -10.27 -13.66
N CYS A 75 9.32 -9.69 -12.46
CA CYS A 75 8.46 -10.18 -11.37
C CYS A 75 7.32 -9.21 -11.00
N GLY A 76 7.25 -8.05 -11.67
CA GLY A 76 6.31 -6.99 -11.32
C GLY A 76 6.68 -6.31 -10.00
N LEU A 77 5.68 -5.75 -9.33
CA LEU A 77 5.85 -5.05 -8.05
C LEU A 77 5.68 -6.03 -6.89
N LEU A 78 6.69 -6.13 -6.05
CA LEU A 78 6.70 -6.96 -4.85
C LEU A 78 7.13 -6.14 -3.64
N PHE A 79 6.66 -6.53 -2.46
CA PHE A 79 7.09 -5.95 -1.19
C PHE A 79 7.69 -7.03 -0.30
N LYS A 80 8.91 -6.82 0.18
CA LYS A 80 9.56 -7.71 1.13
C LYS A 80 9.46 -7.14 2.53
N ASN A 81 8.83 -7.87 3.45
CA ASN A 81 8.81 -7.49 4.85
C ASN A 81 10.24 -7.52 5.41
N LYS A 82 10.70 -6.43 6.03
CA LYS A 82 12.08 -6.32 6.52
C LYS A 82 12.35 -7.16 7.78
N CYS A 83 11.31 -7.55 8.52
CA CYS A 83 11.45 -8.30 9.77
C CYS A 83 11.62 -9.81 9.53
N ASP A 84 10.75 -10.42 8.73
CA ASP A 84 10.79 -11.87 8.46
C ASP A 84 11.27 -12.24 7.06
N ARG A 85 11.58 -11.24 6.23
CA ARG A 85 12.08 -11.36 4.85
C ARG A 85 11.08 -12.01 3.87
N LYS A 86 9.82 -12.19 4.26
CA LYS A 86 8.79 -12.76 3.39
C LYS A 86 8.34 -11.78 2.31
N ILE A 87 8.00 -12.32 1.15
CA ILE A 87 7.54 -11.57 -0.01
C ILE A 87 6.02 -11.47 0.02
N ILE A 88 5.54 -10.28 -0.29
CA ILE A 88 4.15 -9.94 -0.55
C ILE A 88 4.03 -9.66 -2.04
N ASN A 89 3.20 -10.44 -2.72
CA ASN A 89 2.88 -10.25 -4.13
C ASN A 89 1.54 -9.52 -4.25
N VAL A 90 1.53 -8.40 -4.98
CA VAL A 90 0.35 -7.54 -5.11
C VAL A 90 -0.34 -7.67 -6.46
N ASP A 91 0.11 -8.58 -7.34
CA ASP A 91 -0.65 -8.93 -8.53
C ASP A 91 -2.01 -9.58 -8.11
N PRO A 92 -3.16 -9.01 -8.53
CA PRO A 92 -4.48 -9.52 -8.18
C PRO A 92 -4.73 -10.98 -8.62
N LYS A 93 -3.97 -11.51 -9.58
CA LYS A 93 -4.18 -12.85 -10.16
C LYS A 93 -3.39 -13.95 -9.45
N VAL A 94 -2.49 -13.60 -8.54
CA VAL A 94 -1.63 -14.56 -7.85
C VAL A 94 -1.84 -14.53 -6.34
N TYR A 95 -1.38 -15.58 -5.66
CA TYR A 95 -1.40 -15.69 -4.21
C TYR A 95 -0.53 -14.60 -3.57
N PRO A 96 -1.01 -13.86 -2.54
CA PRO A 96 -0.30 -12.70 -1.99
C PRO A 96 0.96 -13.06 -1.20
N GLY A 97 1.19 -14.34 -0.89
CA GLY A 97 2.35 -14.82 -0.16
C GLY A 97 2.06 -15.19 1.28
N ASP A 98 3.00 -15.92 1.87
CA ASP A 98 2.91 -16.40 3.24
C ASP A 98 2.61 -15.30 4.25
N ASN A 99 1.86 -15.65 5.31
CA ASN A 99 1.50 -14.75 6.41
C ASN A 99 0.73 -13.48 5.96
N THR A 100 0.27 -13.44 4.71
CA THR A 100 -0.35 -12.26 4.11
C THR A 100 -1.75 -12.63 3.62
N THR A 101 -2.73 -11.81 3.98
CA THR A 101 -4.06 -11.85 3.36
C THR A 101 -4.19 -10.69 2.38
N ARG A 102 -5.09 -10.82 1.40
CA ARG A 102 -5.44 -9.74 0.47
C ARG A 102 -6.96 -9.58 0.47
N THR A 103 -7.42 -8.44 0.96
CA THR A 103 -8.84 -8.17 1.17
C THR A 103 -9.24 -6.93 0.40
N PRO A 104 -9.92 -7.07 -0.75
CA PRO A 104 -10.60 -5.95 -1.41
C PRO A 104 -11.67 -5.39 -0.46
N ILE A 105 -11.79 -4.06 -0.40
CA ILE A 105 -12.79 -3.38 0.42
C ILE A 105 -13.79 -2.70 -0.50
N GLU A 106 -15.07 -3.07 -0.37
CA GLU A 106 -16.17 -2.38 -1.04
C GLU A 106 -16.47 -1.07 -0.31
N THR A 107 -16.39 0.04 -1.03
CA THR A 107 -16.61 1.38 -0.45
C THR A 107 -16.88 2.39 -1.56
N ASP A 108 -17.72 3.38 -1.27
CA ASP A 108 -17.92 4.56 -2.13
C ASP A 108 -16.89 5.66 -1.84
N LEU A 109 -16.05 5.49 -0.81
CA LEU A 109 -15.08 6.50 -0.41
C LEU A 109 -13.92 6.60 -1.41
N TYR A 110 -13.56 5.53 -2.11
CA TYR A 110 -12.42 5.48 -3.03
C TYR A 110 -12.80 4.68 -4.28
N LEU A 111 -12.12 4.92 -5.40
CA LEU A 111 -12.33 4.10 -6.61
C LEU A 111 -11.93 2.64 -6.39
N GLN A 112 -10.89 2.40 -5.58
CA GLN A 112 -10.46 1.06 -5.22
C GLN A 112 -9.68 1.08 -3.91
N VAL A 113 -9.95 0.09 -3.04
CA VAL A 113 -9.15 -0.18 -1.85
C VAL A 113 -8.87 -1.67 -1.73
N VAL A 114 -7.63 -2.02 -1.41
CA VAL A 114 -7.24 -3.39 -1.06
C VAL A 114 -6.31 -3.35 0.14
N ILE A 115 -6.59 -4.17 1.16
CA ILE A 115 -5.77 -4.28 2.35
C ILE A 115 -4.95 -5.58 2.26
N TYR A 116 -3.64 -5.46 2.51
CA TYR A 116 -2.73 -6.57 2.66
C TYR A 116 -2.25 -6.65 4.10
N ASP A 117 -2.89 -7.50 4.90
CA ASP A 117 -2.50 -7.69 6.29
C ASP A 117 -1.41 -8.75 6.41
N HIS A 118 -0.22 -8.33 6.85
CA HIS A 118 0.92 -9.22 7.06
C HIS A 118 1.15 -9.49 8.56
N VAL A 119 0.99 -10.76 8.96
CA VAL A 119 1.08 -11.20 10.35
C VAL A 119 2.45 -11.83 10.62
N LEU A 120 3.27 -11.12 11.40
CA LEU A 120 4.50 -11.69 11.94
C LEU A 120 4.14 -12.78 12.95
N ARG A 121 4.33 -14.06 12.58
CA ARG A 121 4.21 -15.16 13.55
C ARG A 121 5.35 -15.04 14.55
N ARG A 122 5.03 -14.88 15.84
CA ARG A 122 6.01 -15.11 16.90
C ARG A 122 6.25 -16.62 16.98
N LYS A 123 7.51 -17.04 17.05
CA LYS A 123 7.80 -18.38 17.60
C LYS A 123 7.33 -18.35 19.04
N ILE A 124 6.40 -19.23 19.39
CA ILE A 124 6.12 -19.62 20.77
C ILE A 124 7.30 -20.49 21.21
#